data_AF-A0A957XBK8-F1
#
_entry.id   AF-A0A957XBK8-F1
#
_cell.length_a   1.000
_cell.length_b   1.000
_cell.length_c   1.000
_cell.angle_alpha   90.00
_cell.angle_beta   90.00
_cell.angle_gamma   90.00
#
_symmetry.space_group_name_H-M   'P 1'
#
loop_
_entity.id
_entity.type
_entity.pdbx_description
1 polymer ?
#
loop_
_entity_poly.entity_id
_entity_poly.type
_entity_poly.pdbx_seq_one_letter_code
_entity_poly.pdbx_strand_id
1 'polypeptide(L)'
;MSGKPTHHILVCASFRASGQAKGVCNRKGSTDFLPYLEGEILDRGLDALVSSTGCLKECKKGPIMIIYPENQWYAEVDSEDKIDEILDALEDGEVAEEYAL
;
A
#
# COMPACT_ATOMS: atom_id res chain seq x y z
N MET A 1 -14.18 10.56 9.52
CA MET A 1 -13.87 10.94 8.11
C MET A 1 -15.13 11.46 7.44
N SER A 2 -15.23 12.78 7.20
CA SER A 2 -16.39 13.38 6.50
C SER A 2 -15.86 14.26 5.36
N GLY A 3 -15.49 13.61 4.26
CA GLY A 3 -14.87 14.22 3.08
C GLY A 3 -14.40 13.15 2.10
N LYS A 4 -13.97 13.55 0.90
CA LYS A 4 -13.18 12.66 0.03
C LYS A 4 -11.74 12.67 0.56
N PRO A 5 -11.12 11.49 0.77
CA PRO A 5 -9.75 11.42 1.29
C PRO A 5 -8.78 12.10 0.33
N THR A 6 -7.79 12.80 0.88
CA THR A 6 -6.69 13.42 0.10
C THR A 6 -5.80 12.37 -0.54
N HIS A 7 -5.57 11.23 0.12
CA HIS A 7 -4.72 10.16 -0.38
C HIS A 7 -5.46 8.83 -0.57
N HIS A 8 -4.99 8.03 -1.53
CA HIS A 8 -5.47 6.66 -1.74
C HIS A 8 -4.30 5.69 -1.75
N ILE A 9 -4.21 4.88 -0.69
CA ILE A 9 -3.24 3.80 -0.54
C ILE A 9 -3.81 2.53 -1.18
N LEU A 10 -3.12 2.03 -2.19
CA LEU A 10 -3.50 0.85 -2.96
C LEU A 10 -2.52 -0.28 -2.70
N VAL A 11 -2.99 -1.40 -2.15
CA VAL A 11 -2.15 -2.57 -1.85
C VAL A 11 -2.45 -3.70 -2.83
N CYS A 12 -1.43 -4.24 -3.50
CA CYS A 12 -1.61 -5.33 -4.46
C CYS A 12 -1.99 -6.64 -3.75
N ALA A 13 -3.22 -7.10 -3.92
CA ALA A 13 -3.69 -8.38 -3.39
C ALA A 13 -3.61 -9.52 -4.43
N SER A 14 -2.99 -9.28 -5.59
CA SER A 14 -2.82 -10.27 -6.66
C SER A 14 -4.11 -10.91 -7.19
N PHE A 15 -5.26 -10.25 -7.03
CA PHE A 15 -6.51 -10.69 -7.65
C PHE A 15 -6.41 -10.64 -9.18
N ARG A 16 -7.01 -11.62 -9.85
CA ARG A 16 -7.21 -11.64 -11.30
C ARG A 16 -8.69 -11.85 -11.58
N ALA A 17 -9.20 -11.24 -12.65
CA ALA A 17 -10.61 -11.28 -13.00
C ALA A 17 -11.21 -12.70 -13.15
N SER A 18 -10.38 -13.71 -13.43
CA SER A 18 -10.81 -15.08 -13.72
C SER A 18 -10.43 -16.12 -12.67
N GLY A 19 -10.00 -15.75 -11.45
CA GLY A 19 -9.67 -16.79 -10.46
C GLY A 19 -9.20 -16.33 -9.09
N GLN A 20 -8.75 -17.31 -8.30
CA GLN A 20 -8.20 -17.13 -6.95
C GLN A 20 -6.97 -16.21 -6.97
N ALA A 21 -6.76 -15.46 -5.88
CA ALA A 21 -5.53 -14.69 -5.67
C ALA A 21 -4.32 -15.64 -5.76
N LYS A 22 -3.51 -15.47 -6.79
CA LYS A 22 -2.31 -16.28 -7.04
C LYS A 22 -1.21 -15.35 -7.53
N GLY A 23 -0.36 -14.86 -6.65
CA GLY A 23 0.70 -13.92 -7.05
C GLY A 23 1.72 -13.70 -5.96
N VAL A 24 2.82 -13.01 -6.30
CA VAL A 24 3.92 -12.78 -5.37
C VAL A 24 3.46 -11.99 -4.16
N CYS A 25 2.70 -10.90 -4.35
CA CYS A 25 2.25 -10.05 -3.26
C CYS A 25 1.36 -10.82 -2.27
N ASN A 26 0.34 -11.53 -2.78
CA ASN A 26 -0.55 -12.32 -1.91
C ASN A 26 0.19 -13.47 -1.21
N ARG A 27 1.13 -14.16 -1.88
CA ARG A 27 1.95 -15.21 -1.23
C ARG A 27 2.91 -14.67 -0.17
N LYS A 28 3.29 -13.39 -0.29
CA LYS A 28 4.09 -12.66 0.70
C LYS A 28 3.22 -11.97 1.76
N GLY A 29 1.92 -12.28 1.85
CA GLY A 29 1.05 -11.76 2.92
C GLY A 29 0.61 -10.31 2.74
N SER A 30 0.68 -9.73 1.54
CA SER A 30 0.35 -8.30 1.33
C SER A 30 -1.05 -7.89 1.79
N THR A 31 -2.01 -8.81 1.75
CA THR A 31 -3.38 -8.58 2.22
C THR A 31 -3.50 -8.49 3.74
N ASP A 32 -2.53 -9.05 4.45
CA ASP A 32 -2.54 -9.14 5.92
C ASP A 32 -2.20 -7.77 6.53
N PHE A 33 -1.59 -6.86 5.73
CA PHE A 33 -1.32 -5.47 6.12
C PHE A 33 -2.51 -4.53 5.95
N LEU A 34 -3.63 -4.95 5.34
CA LEU A 34 -4.79 -4.05 5.16
C LEU A 34 -5.37 -3.55 6.50
N PRO A 35 -5.61 -4.40 7.52
CA PRO A 35 -6.12 -3.93 8.81
C PRO A 35 -5.10 -3.07 9.56
N TYR A 36 -3.81 -3.38 9.41
CA TYR A 36 -2.73 -2.61 10.01
C TYR A 36 -2.67 -1.19 9.42
N LEU A 37 -2.65 -1.07 8.08
CA LEU A 37 -2.73 0.22 7.39
C LEU A 37 -3.99 1.01 7.78
N GLU A 38 -5.15 0.36 7.89
CA GLU A 38 -6.39 1.02 8.34
C GLU A 38 -6.28 1.56 9.78
N GLY A 39 -5.60 0.84 10.67
CA GLY A 39 -5.30 1.31 12.03
C GLY A 39 -4.35 2.50 12.02
N GLU A 40 -3.23 2.37 11.34
CA GLU A 40 -2.19 3.41 11.28
C GLU A 40 -2.72 4.73 10.71
N ILE A 41 -3.50 4.70 9.62
CA ILE A 41 -4.04 5.96 9.08
C ILE A 41 -5.00 6.65 10.06
N LEU A 42 -5.72 5.89 10.89
CA LEU A 42 -6.62 6.44 11.90
C LEU A 42 -5.87 6.98 13.11
N ASP A 43 -4.87 6.24 13.59
CA ASP A 43 -4.07 6.58 14.77
C ASP A 43 -3.19 7.81 14.51
N ARG A 44 -2.65 7.92 13.29
CA ARG A 44 -1.87 9.08 12.81
C ARG A 44 -2.75 10.27 12.40
N GLY A 45 -4.05 10.05 12.19
CA GLY A 45 -4.97 11.08 11.71
C GLY A 45 -4.75 11.44 10.23
N LEU A 46 -4.18 10.52 9.45
CA LEU A 46 -3.97 10.65 8.01
C LEU A 46 -5.31 10.64 7.26
N ASP A 47 -5.54 11.62 6.40
CA ASP A 47 -6.74 11.68 5.55
C ASP A 47 -6.57 10.80 4.29
N ALA A 48 -6.52 9.50 4.50
CA ALA A 48 -6.28 8.50 3.47
C ALA A 48 -7.39 7.45 3.41
N LEU A 49 -7.55 6.82 2.25
CA LEU A 49 -8.32 5.59 2.07
C LEU A 49 -7.36 4.45 1.73
N VAL A 50 -7.55 3.28 2.36
CA VAL A 50 -6.83 2.06 2.02
C VAL A 50 -7.72 1.19 1.13
N SER A 51 -7.15 0.59 0.08
CA SER A 51 -7.87 -0.39 -0.74
C SER A 51 -6.94 -1.46 -1.29
N SER A 52 -7.44 -2.69 -1.34
CA SER A 52 -6.76 -3.76 -2.06
C SER A 52 -7.01 -3.66 -3.57
N THR A 53 -6.03 -4.06 -4.38
CA THR A 53 -6.13 -4.10 -5.84
C THR A 53 -5.86 -5.48 -6.42
N GLY A 54 -6.21 -5.64 -7.71
CA GLY A 54 -5.73 -6.77 -8.51
C GLY A 54 -4.22 -6.72 -8.75
N CYS A 55 -3.72 -7.63 -9.59
CA CYS A 55 -2.31 -7.65 -9.97
C CYS A 55 -1.87 -6.34 -10.65
N LEU A 56 -0.93 -5.62 -10.04
CA LEU A 56 -0.31 -4.38 -10.56
C LEU A 56 0.83 -4.62 -11.57
N LYS A 57 1.04 -5.87 -11.98
CA LYS A 57 2.03 -6.32 -12.99
C LYS A 57 3.51 -6.19 -12.58
N GLU A 58 3.82 -5.63 -11.42
CA GLU A 58 5.18 -5.55 -10.85
C GLU A 58 5.56 -6.73 -9.94
N CYS A 59 5.23 -7.96 -10.37
CA CYS A 59 5.42 -9.16 -9.54
C CYS A 59 6.88 -9.42 -9.11
N LYS A 60 7.88 -8.96 -9.87
CA LYS A 60 9.30 -9.21 -9.57
C LYS A 60 9.78 -8.50 -8.32
N LYS A 61 9.15 -7.39 -7.96
CA LYS A 61 9.50 -6.54 -6.82
C LYS A 61 8.38 -6.50 -5.75
N GLY A 62 7.43 -7.43 -5.80
CA GLY A 62 6.30 -7.45 -4.87
C GLY A 62 6.70 -7.81 -3.43
N PRO A 63 5.92 -7.37 -2.41
CA PRO A 63 4.61 -6.72 -2.50
C PRO A 63 4.65 -5.28 -3.00
N ILE A 64 3.57 -4.84 -3.64
CA ILE A 64 3.48 -3.50 -4.24
C ILE A 64 2.41 -2.70 -3.51
N MET A 65 2.77 -1.48 -3.12
CA MET A 65 1.87 -0.46 -2.59
C MET A 65 1.98 0.81 -3.45
N ILE A 66 0.86 1.50 -3.70
CA ILE A 66 0.84 2.77 -4.42
C ILE A 66 0.13 3.82 -3.58
N ILE A 67 0.63 5.05 -3.58
CA ILE A 67 -0.06 6.20 -3.00
C ILE A 67 -0.39 7.21 -4.11
N TYR A 68 -1.67 7.54 -4.23
CA TYR A 68 -2.19 8.62 -5.07
C TYR A 68 -2.60 9.83 -4.22
N PRO A 69 -2.59 11.07 -4.76
CA PRO A 69 -2.42 11.43 -6.18
C PRO A 69 -0.98 11.48 -6.72
N GLU A 70 0.04 11.39 -5.86
CA GLU A 70 1.47 11.57 -6.20
C GLU A 70 2.02 10.45 -7.10
N ASN A 71 1.30 9.33 -7.24
CA ASN A 71 1.73 8.16 -7.99
C ASN A 71 3.07 7.62 -7.46
N GLN A 72 3.21 7.56 -6.13
CA GLN A 72 4.34 6.94 -5.46
C GLN A 72 4.17 5.42 -5.49
N TRP A 73 5.14 4.70 -6.04
CA TRP A 73 5.12 3.24 -6.11
C TRP A 73 6.18 2.67 -5.19
N TYR A 74 5.77 1.81 -4.27
CA TYR A 74 6.65 1.16 -3.31
C TYR A 74 6.70 -0.34 -3.56
N ALA A 75 7.90 -0.89 -3.48
CA ALA A 75 8.18 -2.30 -3.66
C ALA A 75 8.67 -2.95 -2.37
N GLU A 76 8.61 -4.28 -2.35
CA GLU A 76 9.05 -5.11 -1.23
C GLU A 76 8.46 -4.63 0.11
N VAL A 77 7.21 -4.16 0.08
CA VAL A 77 6.45 -3.74 1.27
C VAL A 77 5.98 -5.00 2.01
N ASP A 78 6.91 -5.64 2.73
CA ASP A 78 6.74 -6.95 3.38
C ASP A 78 6.98 -6.95 4.90
N SER A 79 7.02 -5.78 5.53
CA SER A 79 7.01 -5.61 6.98
C SER A 79 6.20 -4.39 7.40
N GLU A 80 5.76 -4.39 8.66
CA GLU A 80 5.11 -3.23 9.31
C GLU A 80 6.09 -2.06 9.40
N ASP A 81 7.36 -2.28 9.78
CA ASP A 81 8.40 -1.23 9.81
C ASP A 81 8.52 -0.44 8.49
N LYS A 82 8.48 -1.13 7.34
CA LYS A 82 8.55 -0.46 6.02
C LYS A 82 7.29 0.34 5.73
N ILE A 83 6.14 -0.14 6.19
CA ILE A 83 4.88 0.60 6.06
C ILE A 83 4.94 1.85 6.92
N ASP A 84 5.41 1.74 8.16
CA ASP A 84 5.58 2.88 9.06
C ASP A 84 6.48 3.95 8.43
N GLU A 85 7.64 3.58 7.89
CA GLU A 85 8.54 4.53 7.22
C GLU A 85 7.91 5.20 5.98
N ILE A 86 7.08 4.47 5.23
CA ILE A 86 6.34 5.04 4.09
C ILE A 86 5.26 6.02 4.58
N LEU A 87 4.58 5.71 5.68
CA LEU A 87 3.57 6.59 6.26
C LEU A 87 4.21 7.83 6.92
N ASP A 88 5.36 7.69 7.57
CA ASP A 88 6.15 8.81 8.09
C ASP A 88 6.50 9.79 6.97
N ALA A 89 7.03 9.27 5.85
CA ALA A 89 7.32 10.11 4.68
C ALA A 89 6.06 10.77 4.12
N LEU A 90 4.92 10.08 4.10
CA LEU A 90 3.65 10.65 3.66
C LEU A 90 3.18 11.82 4.56
N GLU A 91 3.33 11.68 5.89
CA GLU A 91 3.00 12.73 6.86
C GLU A 91 3.83 14.00 6.64
N ASP A 92 5.11 13.83 6.32
CA ASP A 92 6.03 14.92 6.03
C ASP A 92 5.88 15.49 4.60
N GLY A 93 5.03 14.89 3.77
CA GLY A 93 4.85 15.26 2.37
C GLY A 93 6.04 14.88 1.48
N GLU A 94 6.80 13.87 1.89
CA GLU A 94 7.99 13.34 1.23
C GLU A 94 7.71 11.96 0.58
N VAL A 95 8.77 11.33 0.09
CA VAL A 95 8.76 9.99 -0.52
C VAL A 95 9.75 9.13 0.25
N ALA A 96 9.36 7.91 0.62
CA ALA A 96 10.31 6.94 1.16
C ALA A 96 11.18 6.36 0.04
N GLU A 97 12.18 7.13 -0.40
CA GLU A 97 13.07 6.86 -1.54
C GLU A 97 13.74 5.48 -1.50
N GLU A 98 13.99 4.93 -0.30
CA GLU A 98 14.57 3.59 -0.13
C GLU A 98 13.70 2.47 -0.74
N TYR A 99 12.39 2.65 -0.72
CA TYR A 99 11.41 1.64 -1.18
C TYR A 99 10.78 1.99 -2.53
N ALA A 100 11.08 3.18 -3.06
CA ALA A 100 10.48 3.72 -4.28
C ALA A 100 10.93 2.93 -5.53
N LEU A 101 10.00 2.79 -6.50
CA LEU A 101 10.21 2.09 -7.77
C LEU A 101 10.70 2.96 -8.93
#